data_AF-A0A9P6SRF0-F1
#
_entry.id   AF-A0A9P6SRF0-F1
#
_cell.length_a   1.000
_cell.length_b   1.000
_cell.length_c   1.000
_cell.angle_alpha   90.00
_cell.angle_beta   90.00
_cell.angle_gamma   90.00
#
_symmetry.space_group_name_H-M   'P 1'
#
loop_
_entity.id
_entity.type
_entity.pdbx_description
1 polymer ?
#
loop_
_entity_poly.entity_id
_entity_poly.type
_entity_poly.pdbx_seq_one_letter_code
_entity_poly.pdbx_strand_id
1 'polypeptide(L)'
;MRGKMRSPEKKSYSPAFEIGKPLDARGVAEVIESKNSKYPKGSIIHAFVGWEEYTVLPDLPTTRIIPGVKETNLPLSSYIGVLGMPGLTAYASLKDIGKPKAGETIFISAASGAVGQLAGQLSKAWGLTVIGSAGSDEKVDFLLKEVGFDHAFNYKKQTAHEALKQLAPNGIDIYFEN
;
A
#
# COMPACT_ATOMS: atom_id res chain seq x y z
N MET A 1 -2.23 11.16 -1.08
CA MET A 1 -1.70 12.54 -0.95
C MET A 1 -0.47 12.81 -1.83
N ARG A 2 0.48 11.86 -1.97
CA ARG A 2 1.67 12.01 -2.84
C ARG A 2 1.26 12.46 -4.24
N GLY A 3 1.88 13.52 -4.75
CA GLY A 3 1.61 14.09 -6.07
C GLY A 3 0.37 14.99 -6.17
N LYS A 4 -0.43 15.15 -5.10
CA LYS A 4 -1.61 16.04 -5.10
C LYS A 4 -1.36 17.42 -4.47
N MET A 5 -0.35 17.56 -3.60
CA MET A 5 0.10 18.85 -3.04
C MET A 5 1.08 19.56 -3.99
N ARG A 6 0.55 20.10 -5.09
CA ARG A 6 1.30 20.78 -6.15
C ARG A 6 0.43 21.83 -6.83
N SER A 7 1.03 22.72 -7.60
CA SER A 7 0.26 23.55 -8.54
C SER A 7 -0.55 22.66 -9.50
N PRO A 8 -1.83 23.00 -9.77
CA PRO A 8 -2.67 22.30 -10.75
C PRO A 8 -2.02 22.19 -12.13
N GLU A 9 -1.22 23.18 -12.52
CA GLU A 9 -0.54 23.26 -13.83
C GLU A 9 0.51 22.16 -14.06
N LYS A 10 1.09 21.61 -12.98
CA LYS A 10 2.11 20.55 -13.07
C LYS A 10 1.45 19.19 -13.32
N LYS A 11 1.42 18.70 -14.56
CA LYS A 11 0.77 17.41 -14.90
C LYS A 11 1.23 16.24 -13.99
N SER A 12 0.27 15.40 -13.59
CA SER A 12 0.48 14.15 -12.85
C SER A 12 -0.66 13.18 -13.17
N TYR A 13 -0.51 11.90 -12.83
CA TYR A 13 -1.54 10.88 -13.02
C TYR A 13 -2.80 11.11 -12.17
N SER A 14 -2.71 11.93 -11.12
CA SER A 14 -3.84 12.37 -10.30
C SER A 14 -3.92 13.90 -10.30
N PRO A 15 -5.13 14.48 -10.36
CA PRO A 15 -5.34 15.92 -10.15
C PRO A 15 -4.77 16.42 -8.82
N ALA A 16 -4.38 17.69 -8.78
CA ALA A 16 -3.99 18.36 -7.54
C ALA A 16 -5.20 18.56 -6.62
N PHE A 17 -4.95 18.76 -5.32
CA PHE A 17 -6.01 19.21 -4.42
C PHE A 17 -6.41 20.65 -4.71
N GLU A 18 -7.69 20.94 -4.58
CA GLU A 18 -8.23 22.29 -4.72
C GLU A 18 -8.13 23.05 -3.39
N ILE A 19 -7.69 24.30 -3.46
CA ILE A 19 -7.60 25.17 -2.29
C ILE A 19 -9.01 25.52 -1.82
N GLY A 20 -9.26 25.41 -0.51
CA GLY A 20 -10.56 25.72 0.10
C GLY A 20 -11.63 24.64 -0.08
N LYS A 21 -11.27 23.48 -0.63
CA LYS A 21 -12.15 22.31 -0.71
C LYS A 21 -11.67 21.21 0.25
N PRO A 22 -12.57 20.32 0.71
CA PRO A 22 -12.16 19.13 1.45
C PRO A 22 -11.13 18.33 0.65
N LEU A 23 -10.13 17.78 1.34
CA LEU A 23 -9.22 16.81 0.74
C LEU A 23 -10.00 15.53 0.44
N ASP A 24 -9.65 14.83 -0.64
CA ASP A 24 -10.25 13.55 -0.99
C ASP A 24 -9.21 12.41 -1.01
N ALA A 25 -9.62 11.24 -0.55
CA ALA A 25 -8.81 10.03 -0.58
C ALA A 25 -9.68 8.80 -0.79
N ARG A 26 -9.04 7.68 -1.13
CA ARG A 26 -9.71 6.38 -1.06
C ARG A 26 -10.05 6.08 0.40
N GLY A 27 -11.30 5.72 0.66
CA GLY A 27 -11.80 5.37 1.97
C GLY A 27 -12.81 4.23 1.91
N VAL A 28 -13.16 3.74 3.10
CA VAL A 28 -14.24 2.77 3.32
C VAL A 28 -15.37 3.51 4.01
N ALA A 29 -16.57 3.44 3.45
CA ALA A 29 -17.74 4.18 3.94
C ALA A 29 -19.01 3.32 3.92
N GLU A 30 -19.97 3.66 4.77
CA GLU A 30 -21.31 3.10 4.73
C GLU A 30 -22.24 4.01 3.92
N VAL A 31 -23.05 3.41 3.05
CA VAL A 31 -24.10 4.12 2.33
C VAL A 31 -25.28 4.38 3.26
N ILE A 32 -25.46 5.62 3.70
CA ILE A 32 -26.59 5.99 4.57
C ILE A 32 -27.89 6.30 3.79
N GLU A 33 -27.76 6.77 2.55
CA GLU A 33 -28.83 7.06 1.61
C GLU A 33 -28.31 6.89 0.17
N SER A 34 -29.16 6.42 -0.74
CA SER A 34 -28.77 6.27 -2.14
C SER A 34 -29.98 6.33 -3.08
N LYS A 35 -29.84 7.05 -4.18
CA LYS A 35 -30.75 7.05 -5.33
C LYS A 35 -30.30 6.08 -6.44
N ASN A 36 -29.22 5.32 -6.21
CA ASN A 36 -28.67 4.37 -7.15
C ASN A 36 -28.82 2.94 -6.61
N SER A 37 -29.64 2.13 -7.28
CA SER A 37 -29.95 0.76 -6.85
C SER A 37 -28.73 -0.19 -6.80
N LYS A 38 -27.63 0.15 -7.48
CA LYS A 38 -26.36 -0.61 -7.39
C LYS A 38 -25.65 -0.45 -6.04
N TYR A 39 -26.01 0.57 -5.26
CA TYR A 39 -25.41 0.88 -3.96
C TYR A 39 -26.54 1.13 -2.95
N PRO A 40 -27.22 0.09 -2.47
CA PRO A 40 -28.32 0.25 -1.53
C PRO A 40 -27.84 0.74 -0.16
N LYS A 41 -28.74 1.35 0.61
CA LYS A 41 -28.49 1.77 2.00
C LYS A 41 -27.94 0.59 2.83
N GLY A 42 -26.96 0.88 3.68
CA GLY A 42 -26.25 -0.08 4.52
C GLY A 42 -25.14 -0.84 3.80
N SER A 43 -24.89 -0.59 2.51
CA SER A 43 -23.72 -1.16 1.82
C SER A 43 -22.44 -0.54 2.35
N ILE A 44 -21.41 -1.36 2.53
CA ILE A 44 -20.06 -0.86 2.77
C ILE A 44 -19.33 -0.79 1.43
N ILE A 45 -18.79 0.38 1.12
CA ILE A 45 -18.16 0.68 -0.17
C ILE A 45 -16.72 1.10 0.02
N HIS A 46 -15.91 0.84 -1.00
CA HIS A 46 -14.65 1.51 -1.23
C HIS A 46 -14.86 2.60 -2.31
N ALA A 47 -14.56 3.85 -1.97
CA ALA A 47 -14.79 5.01 -2.84
C ALA A 47 -13.71 6.08 -2.62
N PHE A 48 -13.63 7.05 -3.53
CA PHE A 48 -13.02 8.33 -3.18
C PHE A 48 -14.02 9.14 -2.36
N VAL A 49 -13.65 9.47 -1.14
CA VAL A 49 -14.48 10.24 -0.19
C VAL A 49 -13.70 11.46 0.28
N GLY A 50 -14.43 12.48 0.72
CA GLY A 50 -13.84 13.64 1.38
C GLY A 50 -13.27 13.26 2.74
N TRP A 51 -12.30 14.03 3.21
CA TRP A 51 -11.84 14.05 4.60
C TRP A 51 -12.84 14.85 5.43
N GLU A 52 -13.99 14.24 5.63
CA GLU A 52 -15.18 14.79 6.26
C GLU A 52 -16.02 13.63 6.81
N GLU A 53 -17.06 13.93 7.58
CA GLU A 53 -17.93 12.88 8.17
C GLU A 53 -18.92 12.29 7.16
N TYR A 54 -19.34 13.08 6.16
CA TYR A 54 -20.31 12.69 5.15
C TYR A 54 -19.93 13.23 3.78
N THR A 55 -19.88 12.36 2.77
CA THR A 55 -19.61 12.75 1.38
C THR A 55 -20.79 12.38 0.49
N VAL A 56 -21.29 13.35 -0.28
CA VAL A 56 -22.23 13.08 -1.37
C VAL A 56 -21.44 12.68 -2.61
N LEU A 57 -21.70 11.49 -3.15
CA LEU A 57 -21.03 10.97 -4.33
C LEU A 57 -21.98 11.00 -5.55
N PRO A 58 -21.96 12.08 -6.36
CA PRO A 58 -22.82 12.20 -7.53
C PRO A 58 -22.43 11.22 -8.64
N ASP A 59 -21.12 11.02 -8.82
CA ASP A 59 -20.53 10.10 -9.78
C ASP A 59 -19.78 8.97 -9.07
N LEU A 60 -19.94 7.73 -9.56
CA LEU A 60 -19.43 6.52 -8.90
C LEU A 60 -18.52 5.67 -9.80
N PRO A 61 -17.59 6.24 -10.60
CA PRO A 61 -16.84 5.48 -11.61
C PRO A 61 -15.86 4.47 -11.01
N THR A 62 -15.37 4.71 -9.80
CA THR A 62 -14.41 3.83 -9.12
C THR A 62 -14.93 3.25 -7.80
N THR A 63 -16.19 3.55 -7.46
CA THR A 63 -16.85 3.04 -6.27
C THR A 63 -17.15 1.56 -6.45
N ARG A 64 -16.96 0.78 -5.38
CA ARG A 64 -17.31 -0.64 -5.36
C ARG A 64 -17.86 -1.02 -4.00
N ILE A 65 -18.89 -1.87 -3.97
CA ILE A 65 -19.28 -2.55 -2.74
C ILE A 65 -18.15 -3.51 -2.36
N ILE A 66 -17.81 -3.56 -1.08
CA ILE A 66 -16.86 -4.51 -0.54
C ILE A 66 -17.59 -5.84 -0.31
N PRO A 67 -17.31 -6.89 -1.09
CA PRO A 67 -18.04 -8.15 -0.99
C PRO A 67 -17.66 -8.87 0.30
N GLY A 68 -18.61 -9.54 0.94
CA GLY A 68 -18.31 -10.38 2.10
C GLY A 68 -17.93 -9.62 3.37
N VAL A 69 -17.97 -8.28 3.37
CA VAL A 69 -17.46 -7.46 4.48
C VAL A 69 -18.23 -7.68 5.79
N LYS A 70 -19.54 -7.94 5.72
CA LYS A 70 -20.39 -8.19 6.88
C LYS A 70 -20.33 -9.65 7.34
N GLU A 71 -19.80 -10.51 6.48
CA GLU A 71 -19.64 -11.95 6.67
C GLU A 71 -18.28 -12.30 7.31
N THR A 72 -17.37 -11.33 7.43
CA THR A 72 -16.09 -11.47 8.14
C THR A 72 -16.08 -10.76 9.48
N ASN A 73 -15.23 -11.22 10.40
CA ASN A 73 -14.92 -10.52 11.66
C ASN A 73 -13.72 -9.56 11.53
N LEU A 74 -13.40 -9.12 10.31
CA LEU A 74 -12.25 -8.25 10.07
C LEU A 74 -12.60 -6.78 10.34
N PRO A 75 -11.69 -5.99 10.93
CA PRO A 75 -11.88 -4.55 11.05
C PRO A 75 -12.05 -3.89 9.68
N LEU A 76 -12.98 -2.94 9.54
CA LEU A 76 -13.17 -2.19 8.29
C LEU A 76 -11.90 -1.49 7.81
N SER A 77 -11.04 -1.09 8.75
CA SER A 77 -9.74 -0.47 8.45
C SER A 77 -8.80 -1.38 7.64
N SER A 78 -8.95 -2.72 7.75
CA SER A 78 -8.18 -3.68 6.96
C SER A 78 -8.39 -3.50 5.45
N TYR A 79 -9.57 -3.03 5.04
CA TYR A 79 -9.95 -2.80 3.64
C TYR A 79 -9.40 -1.50 3.04
N ILE A 80 -8.77 -0.64 3.85
CA ILE A 80 -7.98 0.51 3.36
C ILE A 80 -6.50 0.11 3.19
N GLY A 81 -6.03 -0.91 3.92
CA GLY A 81 -4.65 -1.40 3.92
C GLY A 81 -4.47 -2.73 3.19
N VAL A 82 -4.32 -3.81 3.96
CA VAL A 82 -3.96 -5.15 3.46
C VAL A 82 -5.00 -5.76 2.52
N LEU A 83 -6.29 -5.49 2.72
CA LEU A 83 -7.36 -5.90 1.81
C LEU A 83 -7.78 -4.79 0.84
N GLY A 84 -7.05 -3.67 0.86
CA GLY A 84 -7.28 -2.51 0.02
C GLY A 84 -6.25 -2.35 -1.09
N MET A 85 -6.11 -1.11 -1.57
CA MET A 85 -5.16 -0.74 -2.62
C MET A 85 -3.70 -1.10 -2.26
N PRO A 86 -3.20 -0.89 -1.02
CA PRO A 86 -1.82 -1.26 -0.68
C PRO A 86 -1.52 -2.77 -0.81
N GLY A 87 -2.41 -3.62 -0.31
CA GLY A 87 -2.24 -5.08 -0.44
C GLY A 87 -2.36 -5.56 -1.88
N LEU A 88 -3.33 -5.03 -2.64
CA LEU A 88 -3.44 -5.33 -4.07
C LEU A 88 -2.19 -4.87 -4.83
N THR A 89 -1.62 -3.72 -4.49
CA THR A 89 -0.38 -3.22 -5.10
C THR A 89 0.79 -4.15 -4.83
N ALA A 90 0.99 -4.57 -3.58
CA ALA A 90 2.04 -5.52 -3.24
C ALA A 90 1.87 -6.85 -4.00
N TYR A 91 0.66 -7.41 -3.99
CA TYR A 91 0.36 -8.69 -4.63
C TYR A 91 0.51 -8.64 -6.15
N ALA A 92 -0.14 -7.68 -6.82
CA ALA A 92 -0.12 -7.58 -8.28
C ALA A 92 1.28 -7.21 -8.79
N SER A 93 1.98 -6.27 -8.14
CA SER A 93 3.35 -5.92 -8.52
C SER A 93 4.29 -7.12 -8.45
N LEU A 94 4.23 -7.92 -7.39
CA LEU A 94 5.08 -9.10 -7.33
C LEU A 94 4.62 -10.20 -8.29
N LYS A 95 3.32 -10.52 -8.34
CA LYS A 95 2.82 -11.65 -9.14
C LYS A 95 2.96 -11.41 -10.65
N ASP A 96 2.63 -10.21 -11.11
CA ASP A 96 2.52 -9.92 -12.54
C ASP A 96 3.79 -9.28 -13.11
N ILE A 97 4.55 -8.54 -12.29
CA ILE A 97 5.76 -7.83 -12.71
C ILE A 97 7.02 -8.53 -12.17
N GLY A 98 7.13 -8.68 -10.85
CA GLY A 98 8.31 -9.25 -10.20
C GLY A 98 8.55 -10.74 -10.51
N LYS A 99 7.47 -11.51 -10.66
CA LYS A 99 7.45 -12.96 -10.95
C LYS A 99 8.48 -13.77 -10.13
N PRO A 100 8.44 -13.65 -8.79
CA PRO A 100 9.45 -14.21 -7.92
C PRO A 100 9.51 -15.73 -7.97
N LYS A 101 10.71 -16.28 -7.83
CA LYS A 101 10.98 -17.71 -7.68
C LYS A 101 11.60 -17.99 -6.32
N ALA A 102 11.26 -19.13 -5.74
CA ALA A 102 11.86 -19.57 -4.49
C ALA A 102 13.40 -19.62 -4.61
N GLY A 103 14.10 -19.13 -3.60
CA GLY A 103 15.56 -19.00 -3.58
C GLY A 103 16.11 -17.68 -4.12
N GLU A 104 15.30 -16.86 -4.79
CA GLU A 104 15.72 -15.51 -5.23
C GLU A 104 15.84 -14.53 -4.06
N THR A 105 16.61 -13.46 -4.28
CA THR A 105 16.80 -12.36 -3.33
C THR A 105 16.05 -11.12 -3.81
N ILE A 106 15.20 -10.57 -2.94
CA ILE A 106 14.47 -9.33 -3.18
C ILE A 106 14.93 -8.21 -2.25
N PHE A 107 15.15 -7.03 -2.82
CA PHE A 107 15.31 -5.79 -2.08
C PHE A 107 14.05 -4.93 -2.16
N ILE A 108 13.59 -4.39 -1.03
CA ILE A 108 12.40 -3.54 -0.92
C ILE A 108 12.80 -2.19 -0.31
N SER A 109 12.63 -1.10 -1.06
CA SER A 109 12.82 0.26 -0.54
C SER A 109 11.62 0.70 0.30
N ALA A 110 11.82 1.57 1.29
CA ALA A 110 10.74 2.04 2.19
C ALA A 110 9.89 0.88 2.78
N ALA A 111 10.56 -0.22 3.14
CA ALA A 111 9.95 -1.52 3.41
C ALA A 111 8.95 -1.53 4.59
N SER A 112 9.07 -0.60 5.53
CA SER A 112 8.13 -0.47 6.67
C SER A 112 6.82 0.24 6.32
N GLY A 113 6.66 0.69 5.07
CA GLY A 113 5.42 1.29 4.59
C GLY A 113 4.30 0.28 4.32
N ALA A 114 3.09 0.78 4.08
CA ALA A 114 1.90 -0.06 3.87
C ALA A 114 2.06 -1.11 2.75
N VAL A 115 2.69 -0.75 1.63
CA VAL A 115 2.94 -1.69 0.52
C VAL A 115 4.16 -2.56 0.80
N GLY A 116 5.27 -1.95 1.22
CA GLY A 116 6.55 -2.64 1.42
C GLY A 116 6.47 -3.80 2.42
N GLN A 117 5.75 -3.62 3.54
CA GLN A 117 5.66 -4.66 4.57
C GLN A 117 4.84 -5.87 4.10
N LEU A 118 3.86 -5.64 3.22
CA LEU A 118 3.04 -6.70 2.63
C LEU A 118 3.81 -7.41 1.51
N ALA A 119 4.54 -6.65 0.69
CA ALA A 119 5.42 -7.21 -0.34
C ALA A 119 6.50 -8.11 0.29
N GLY A 120 7.06 -7.70 1.43
CA GLY A 120 8.02 -8.51 2.18
C GLY A 120 7.42 -9.81 2.69
N GLN A 121 6.27 -9.77 3.36
CA GLN A 121 5.59 -10.98 3.85
C GLN A 121 5.21 -11.94 2.72
N LEU A 122 4.70 -11.43 1.59
CA LEU A 122 4.41 -12.25 0.41
C LEU A 122 5.68 -12.91 -0.14
N SER A 123 6.77 -12.15 -0.23
CA SER A 123 8.06 -12.68 -0.72
C SER A 123 8.65 -13.74 0.21
N LYS A 124 8.55 -13.53 1.53
CA LYS A 124 8.90 -14.56 2.53
C LYS A 124 8.07 -15.82 2.35
N ALA A 125 6.75 -15.69 2.20
CA ALA A 125 5.84 -16.81 2.00
C ALA A 125 6.12 -17.57 0.68
N TRP A 126 6.74 -16.92 -0.30
CA TRP A 126 7.15 -17.53 -1.57
C TRP A 126 8.61 -18.03 -1.58
N GLY A 127 9.29 -18.00 -0.43
CA GLY A 127 10.61 -18.61 -0.26
C GLY A 127 11.77 -17.75 -0.76
N LEU A 128 11.62 -16.42 -0.75
CA LEU A 128 12.70 -15.50 -1.10
C LEU A 128 13.48 -15.08 0.15
N THR A 129 14.74 -14.67 -0.08
CA THR A 129 15.51 -13.87 0.86
C THR A 129 15.08 -12.41 0.72
N VAL A 130 14.60 -11.81 1.80
CA VAL A 130 13.99 -10.47 1.77
C VAL A 130 14.86 -9.48 2.53
N ILE A 131 15.30 -8.44 1.82
CA ILE A 131 16.10 -7.34 2.34
C ILE A 131 15.27 -6.05 2.29
N GLY A 132 15.15 -5.33 3.41
CA GLY A 132 14.38 -4.10 3.50
C GLY A 132 15.21 -2.87 3.86
N SER A 133 14.85 -1.69 3.36
CA SER A 133 15.37 -0.42 3.89
C SER A 133 14.29 0.39 4.58
N ALA A 134 14.65 1.03 5.70
CA ALA A 134 13.76 1.92 6.44
C ALA A 134 14.50 3.16 6.97
N GLY A 135 13.74 4.18 7.39
CA GLY A 135 14.28 5.49 7.74
C GLY A 135 14.58 5.73 9.23
N SER A 136 14.52 4.68 10.04
CA SER A 136 14.85 4.67 11.48
C SER A 136 15.18 3.26 11.94
N ASP A 137 15.96 3.12 13.00
CA ASP A 137 16.32 1.81 13.57
C ASP A 137 15.11 1.09 14.14
N GLU A 138 14.16 1.82 14.74
CA GLU A 138 12.88 1.26 15.21
C GLU A 138 12.12 0.56 14.07
N LYS A 139 12.10 1.16 12.87
CA LYS A 139 11.45 0.56 11.70
C LYS A 139 12.24 -0.63 11.14
N VAL A 140 13.57 -0.63 11.29
CA VAL A 140 14.42 -1.79 10.95
C VAL A 140 14.10 -2.95 11.89
N ASP A 141 14.04 -2.68 13.19
CA ASP A 141 13.67 -3.66 14.22
C ASP A 141 12.28 -4.23 13.96
N PHE A 142 11.30 -3.38 13.64
CA PHE A 142 9.95 -3.81 13.25
C PHE A 142 9.99 -4.78 12.05
N LEU A 143 10.76 -4.45 11.00
CA LEU A 143 10.87 -5.32 9.81
C LEU A 143 11.45 -6.69 10.14
N LEU A 144 12.48 -6.73 10.97
CA LEU A 144 13.16 -7.97 11.33
C LEU A 144 12.33 -8.84 12.29
N LYS A 145 11.75 -8.21 13.32
CA LYS A 145 11.12 -8.93 14.45
C LYS A 145 9.65 -9.24 14.21
N GLU A 146 8.90 -8.28 13.68
CA GLU A 146 7.44 -8.39 13.55
C GLU A 146 7.03 -8.82 12.13
N VAL A 147 7.67 -8.25 11.11
CA VAL A 147 7.32 -8.53 9.70
C VAL A 147 8.02 -9.79 9.17
N GLY A 148 9.19 -10.14 9.74
CA GLY A 148 9.93 -11.37 9.40
C GLY A 148 10.87 -11.24 8.19
N PHE A 149 11.41 -10.05 7.93
CA PHE A 149 12.46 -9.85 6.93
C PHE A 149 13.76 -10.55 7.37
N ASP A 150 14.52 -11.10 6.42
CA ASP A 150 15.82 -11.72 6.73
C ASP A 150 16.84 -10.67 7.13
N HIS A 151 16.85 -9.55 6.41
CA HIS A 151 17.74 -8.44 6.64
C HIS A 151 17.00 -7.11 6.48
N ALA A 152 17.41 -6.11 7.26
CA ALA A 152 16.96 -4.75 7.08
C ALA A 152 18.04 -3.76 7.54
N PHE A 153 18.05 -2.57 6.94
CA PHE A 153 19.01 -1.52 7.29
C PHE A 153 18.39 -0.13 7.28
N ASN A 154 18.98 0.76 8.07
CA ASN A 154 18.56 2.15 8.14
C ASN A 154 19.29 2.98 7.07
N TYR A 155 18.58 3.36 6.01
CA TYR A 155 19.18 4.06 4.87
C TYR A 155 19.71 5.47 5.20
N LYS A 156 19.40 6.00 6.39
CA LYS A 156 19.96 7.27 6.89
C LYS A 156 21.31 7.12 7.55
N LYS A 157 21.73 5.89 7.88
CA LYS A 157 23.01 5.58 8.54
C LYS A 157 23.99 4.87 7.63
N GLN A 158 23.50 4.18 6.61
CA GLN A 158 24.29 3.45 5.63
C GLN A 158 23.62 3.55 4.27
N THR A 159 24.41 3.64 3.20
CA THR A 159 23.85 3.67 1.84
C THR A 159 23.35 2.28 1.43
N ALA A 160 22.38 2.24 0.50
CA ALA A 160 21.91 0.97 -0.05
C ALA A 160 23.04 0.19 -0.76
N HIS A 161 23.98 0.89 -1.41
CA HIS A 161 25.11 0.24 -2.06
C HIS A 161 25.99 -0.54 -1.06
N GLU A 162 26.36 0.09 0.05
CA GLU A 162 27.17 -0.56 1.09
C GLU A 162 26.43 -1.72 1.75
N ALA A 163 25.16 -1.53 2.09
CA ALA A 163 24.35 -2.56 2.73
C ALA A 163 24.13 -3.76 1.81
N LEU A 164 23.75 -3.54 0.55
CA LEU A 164 23.47 -4.63 -0.40
C LEU A 164 24.73 -5.40 -0.78
N LYS A 165 25.91 -4.76 -0.82
CA LYS A 165 27.17 -5.48 -1.02
C LYS A 165 27.45 -6.50 0.08
N GLN A 166 26.99 -6.23 1.31
CA GLN A 166 27.15 -7.13 2.46
C GLN A 166 26.01 -8.16 2.54
N LEU A 167 24.77 -7.72 2.36
CA LEU A 167 23.56 -8.51 2.60
C LEU A 167 23.12 -9.34 1.38
N ALA A 168 23.56 -8.98 0.18
CA ALA A 168 23.26 -9.65 -1.08
C ALA A 168 24.56 -9.88 -1.89
N PRO A 169 25.52 -10.68 -1.38
CA PRO A 169 26.81 -10.87 -2.03
C PRO A 169 26.72 -11.48 -3.44
N ASN A 170 25.63 -12.19 -3.74
CA ASN A 170 25.34 -12.78 -5.04
C ASN A 170 24.48 -11.86 -5.94
N GLY A 171 24.19 -10.64 -5.49
CA GLY A 171 23.28 -9.71 -6.17
C GLY A 171 21.82 -9.81 -5.71
N ILE A 172 20.98 -8.96 -6.29
CA ILE A 172 19.53 -8.96 -6.10
C ILE A 172 18.86 -9.40 -7.40
N ASP A 173 17.86 -10.27 -7.31
CA ASP A 173 17.06 -10.72 -8.45
C ASP A 173 15.90 -9.75 -8.72
N ILE A 174 15.30 -9.24 -7.64
CA ILE A 174 14.14 -8.33 -7.70
C ILE A 174 14.41 -7.09 -6.86
N TYR A 175 14.10 -5.93 -7.44
CA TYR A 175 13.99 -4.68 -6.70
C TYR A 175 12.54 -4.19 -6.69
N PHE A 176 11.93 -4.16 -5.51
CA PHE A 176 10.62 -3.55 -5.31
C PHE A 176 10.81 -2.07 -4.93
N GLU A 177 10.62 -1.20 -5.91
CA GLU A 177 10.77 0.25 -5.75
C GLU A 177 9.45 0.95 -5.33
N ASN A 178 9.50 1.72 -4.24
CA ASN A 178 8.35 2.42 -3.61
C ASN A 178 8.38 3.96 -3.72
#